data_AF-A0A9P5IKY8-F1
#
_entry.id   AF-A0A9P5IKY8-F1
#
_cell.length_a   1.000
_cell.length_b   1.000
_cell.length_c   1.000
_cell.angle_alpha   90.00
_cell.angle_beta   90.00
_cell.angle_gamma   90.00
#
_symmetry.space_group_name_H-M   'P 1'
#
loop_
_entity.id
_entity.type
_entity.pdbx_description
1 polymer ?
#
loop_
_entity_poly.entity_id
_entity_poly.type
_entity_poly.pdbx_seq_one_letter_code
_entity_poly.pdbx_strand_id
1 'polypeptide(L)'
;MLPGLKPQYLATTEVRLLEKESFEEYLKQTWSMLNMNLRVINSLETYSWFADNRSQILKDYQFLENKVMIQMKQNSASIPLLTAMIAVEESRKAIQQANDVKALTVLATVYIPLSFVAGVFGMNVSELNSGIDVDIWLYFAISIPVTVASMVLVWKWEWLTRKVQNFRIRPNNSSPRKTVSEALFSVGKMTAGIGKPRDVQIGHDLEK
;
A
#
# COMPACT_ATOMS: atom_id res chain seq x y z
N MET A 1 -16.92 -30.90 16.53
CA MET A 1 -15.77 -30.56 15.66
C MET A 1 -16.30 -30.53 14.24
N LEU A 2 -16.62 -29.34 13.71
CA LEU A 2 -17.15 -29.17 12.35
C LEU A 2 -15.98 -29.09 11.37
N PRO A 3 -15.83 -30.05 10.44
CA PRO A 3 -14.86 -29.94 9.37
C PRO A 3 -15.44 -29.01 8.30
N GLY A 4 -14.69 -27.98 7.89
CA GLY A 4 -14.94 -27.37 6.57
C GLY A 4 -15.15 -25.87 6.46
N LEU A 5 -15.02 -25.07 7.53
CA LEU A 5 -14.92 -23.60 7.36
C LEU A 5 -13.44 -23.19 7.39
N LYS A 6 -12.71 -23.45 6.29
CA LYS A 6 -11.46 -22.72 6.05
C LYS A 6 -11.85 -21.27 5.70
N PRO A 7 -11.50 -20.27 6.52
CA PRO A 7 -11.85 -18.90 6.24
C PRO A 7 -11.24 -18.41 4.91
N GLN A 8 -12.01 -17.62 4.18
CA GLN A 8 -11.71 -17.15 2.82
C GLN A 8 -10.36 -16.43 2.69
N TYR A 9 -9.88 -15.80 3.78
CA TYR A 9 -8.56 -15.18 3.83
C TYR A 9 -7.42 -16.19 3.72
N LEU A 10 -7.54 -17.39 4.31
CA LEU A 10 -6.50 -18.43 4.23
C LEU A 10 -6.34 -18.95 2.80
N ALA A 11 -7.46 -19.14 2.08
CA ALA A 11 -7.42 -19.54 0.68
C ALA A 11 -6.72 -18.49 -0.20
N THR A 12 -6.98 -17.20 0.01
CA THR A 12 -6.31 -16.14 -0.75
C THR A 12 -4.83 -15.99 -0.42
N THR A 13 -4.42 -16.20 0.84
CA THR A 13 -2.99 -16.21 1.21
C THR A 13 -2.27 -17.45 0.70
N GLU A 14 -2.90 -18.63 0.75
CA GLU A 14 -2.33 -19.88 0.21
C GLU A 14 -2.13 -19.76 -1.30
N VAL A 15 -3.10 -19.21 -2.04
CA VAL A 15 -2.99 -18.97 -3.49
C VAL A 15 -1.87 -17.98 -3.80
N ARG A 16 -1.76 -16.87 -3.07
CA ARG A 16 -0.67 -15.90 -3.28
C ARG A 16 0.71 -16.42 -2.89
N LEU A 17 0.80 -17.30 -1.90
CA LEU A 17 2.04 -17.99 -1.53
C LEU A 17 2.47 -18.97 -2.62
N LEU A 18 1.53 -19.78 -3.14
CA LEU A 18 1.78 -20.71 -4.24
C LEU A 18 2.21 -19.99 -5.53
N GLU A 19 1.57 -18.88 -5.87
CA GLU A 19 1.94 -18.06 -7.03
C GLU A 19 3.38 -17.52 -6.89
N LYS A 20 3.73 -17.03 -5.69
CA LYS A 20 5.10 -16.58 -5.39
C LYS A 20 6.13 -17.69 -5.47
N GLU A 21 5.86 -18.85 -4.87
CA GLU A 21 6.78 -20.00 -4.92
C GLU A 21 6.99 -20.46 -6.36
N SER A 22 5.93 -20.55 -7.16
CA SER A 22 6.03 -20.93 -8.58
C SER A 22 6.86 -19.94 -9.41
N PHE A 23 6.77 -18.64 -9.10
CA PHE A 23 7.52 -17.60 -9.78
C PHE A 23 9.01 -17.61 -9.40
N GLU A 24 9.32 -17.79 -8.11
CA GLU A 24 10.70 -17.95 -7.63
C GLU A 24 11.36 -19.18 -8.25
N GLU A 25 10.63 -20.27 -8.39
CA GLU A 25 11.12 -21.50 -9.02
C GLU A 25 11.38 -21.30 -10.52
N TYR A 26 10.51 -20.56 -11.21
CA TYR A 26 10.73 -20.12 -12.59
C TYR A 26 11.99 -19.24 -12.74
N LEU A 27 12.20 -18.29 -11.83
CA LEU A 27 13.40 -17.45 -11.84
C LEU A 27 14.66 -18.28 -11.62
N LYS A 28 14.64 -19.21 -10.66
CA LYS A 28 15.76 -20.09 -10.35
C LYS A 28 16.10 -21.02 -11.53
N GLN A 29 15.09 -21.57 -12.18
CA GLN A 29 15.26 -22.37 -13.39
C GLN A 29 15.89 -21.55 -14.52
N THR A 30 15.39 -20.34 -14.75
CA THR A 30 15.89 -19.43 -15.78
C THR A 30 17.35 -19.03 -15.51
N TRP A 31 17.69 -18.75 -14.25
CA TRP A 31 19.06 -18.41 -13.84
C TRP A 31 20.02 -19.60 -14.01
N SER A 32 19.57 -20.81 -13.72
CA SER A 32 20.32 -22.05 -13.96
C SER A 32 20.60 -22.26 -15.46
N MET A 33 19.59 -22.09 -16.31
CA MET A 33 19.74 -22.18 -17.76
C MET A 33 20.68 -21.11 -18.32
N LEU A 34 20.58 -19.87 -17.81
CA LEU A 34 21.45 -18.78 -18.20
C LEU A 34 22.91 -19.09 -17.87
N ASN A 35 23.18 -19.56 -16.65
CA ASN A 35 24.53 -19.96 -16.24
C ASN A 35 25.07 -21.15 -17.04
N MET A 36 24.22 -22.09 -17.41
CA MET A 36 24.61 -23.20 -18.27
C MET A 36 25.02 -22.69 -19.65
N ASN A 37 24.25 -21.78 -20.25
CA ASN A 37 24.61 -21.14 -21.52
C ASN A 37 25.87 -20.28 -21.43
N LEU A 38 26.03 -19.49 -20.37
CA LEU A 38 27.25 -18.70 -20.13
C LEU A 38 28.48 -19.60 -19.97
N ARG A 39 28.34 -20.75 -19.29
CA ARG A 39 29.42 -21.73 -19.16
C ARG A 39 29.79 -22.34 -20.51
N VAL A 40 28.82 -22.64 -21.36
CA VAL A 40 29.06 -23.14 -22.72
C VAL A 40 29.81 -22.07 -23.54
N ILE A 41 29.37 -20.82 -23.50
CA ILE A 41 30.02 -19.71 -24.23
C ILE A 41 31.46 -19.50 -23.75
N ASN A 42 31.70 -19.49 -22.43
CA ASN A 42 33.05 -19.35 -21.86
C ASN A 42 33.93 -20.58 -22.19
N SER A 43 33.34 -21.78 -22.30
CA SER A 43 34.09 -22.97 -22.71
C SER A 43 34.48 -22.92 -24.19
N LEU A 44 33.66 -22.27 -25.02
CA LEU A 44 33.94 -22.06 -26.44
C LEU A 44 34.99 -20.96 -26.64
N GLU A 45 35.04 -19.96 -25.76
CA GLU A 45 36.05 -18.89 -25.76
C GLU A 45 37.50 -19.42 -25.62
N THR A 46 37.69 -20.64 -25.10
CA THR A 46 39.01 -21.28 -24.93
C THR A 46 39.52 -21.95 -26.22
N TYR A 47 38.69 -22.09 -27.26
CA TYR A 47 39.10 -22.67 -28.56
C TYR A 47 39.48 -21.55 -29.53
N SER A 48 40.74 -21.53 -29.99
CA SER A 48 41.37 -20.48 -30.79
C SER A 48 40.81 -20.25 -32.23
N TRP A 49 39.58 -20.68 -32.52
CA TRP A 49 38.86 -20.45 -33.78
C TRP A 49 37.94 -19.19 -33.74
N PHE A 50 37.76 -18.55 -32.57
CA PHE A 50 36.87 -17.39 -32.39
C PHE A 50 37.35 -16.06 -32.99
N ALA A 51 38.61 -15.97 -33.45
CA ALA A 51 39.16 -14.71 -33.95
C ALA A 51 38.44 -14.19 -35.21
N ASP A 52 37.94 -15.08 -36.07
CA ASP A 52 37.22 -14.74 -37.31
C ASP A 52 35.73 -14.43 -37.06
N ASN A 53 35.12 -15.11 -36.07
CA ASN A 53 33.69 -15.01 -35.76
C ASN A 53 33.30 -13.92 -34.75
N ARG A 54 34.26 -13.20 -34.15
CA ARG A 54 33.99 -12.12 -33.16
C ARG A 54 33.07 -11.03 -33.69
N SER A 55 33.15 -10.72 -34.98
CA SER A 55 32.31 -9.70 -35.62
C SER A 55 30.83 -10.12 -35.72
N GLN A 56 30.55 -11.41 -35.93
CA GLN A 56 29.19 -11.95 -35.97
C GLN A 56 28.57 -11.99 -34.57
N ILE A 57 29.35 -12.44 -33.60
CA ILE A 57 28.92 -12.51 -32.20
C ILE A 57 28.57 -11.11 -31.67
N LEU A 58 29.38 -10.09 -31.96
CA LEU A 58 29.08 -8.71 -31.58
C LEU A 58 27.79 -8.19 -32.21
N LYS A 59 27.50 -8.53 -33.47
CA LYS A 59 26.25 -8.17 -34.15
C LYS A 59 25.04 -8.85 -33.51
N ASP A 60 25.18 -10.11 -33.13
CA ASP A 60 24.10 -10.86 -32.46
C ASP A 60 23.81 -10.29 -31.07
N TYR A 61 24.85 -9.91 -30.32
CA TYR A 61 24.69 -9.23 -29.03
C TYR A 61 24.00 -7.87 -29.18
N GLN A 62 24.40 -7.06 -30.17
CA GLN A 62 23.76 -5.76 -30.45
C GLN A 62 22.30 -5.93 -30.89
N PHE A 63 22.00 -6.96 -31.68
CA PHE A 63 20.64 -7.28 -32.09
C PHE A 63 19.77 -7.66 -30.88
N LEU A 64 20.28 -8.49 -29.98
CA LEU A 64 19.58 -8.91 -28.78
C LEU A 64 19.34 -7.73 -27.83
N GLU A 65 20.36 -6.88 -27.63
CA GLU A 65 20.23 -5.65 -26.83
C GLU A 65 19.13 -4.74 -27.37
N ASN A 66 19.12 -4.50 -28.68
CA ASN A 66 18.11 -3.65 -29.31
C ASN A 66 16.70 -4.26 -29.16
N LYS A 67 16.56 -5.58 -29.32
CA LYS A 67 15.28 -6.27 -29.16
C LYS A 67 14.76 -6.18 -27.72
N VAL A 68 15.63 -6.35 -26.72
CA VAL A 68 15.29 -6.20 -25.30
C VAL A 68 14.89 -4.75 -24.99
N MET A 69 15.63 -3.77 -25.51
CA MET A 69 15.31 -2.35 -25.32
C MET A 69 13.95 -1.98 -25.91
N ILE A 70 13.63 -2.47 -27.11
CA ILE A 70 12.33 -2.24 -27.73
C ILE A 70 11.21 -2.87 -26.90
N GLN A 71 11.39 -4.13 -26.46
CA GLN A 71 10.40 -4.82 -25.63
C GLN A 71 10.20 -4.14 -24.27
N MET A 72 11.28 -3.68 -23.64
CA MET A 72 11.24 -2.95 -22.37
C MET A 72 10.51 -1.61 -22.54
N LYS A 73 10.75 -0.91 -23.65
CA LYS A 73 10.05 0.34 -24.00
C LYS A 73 8.55 0.12 -24.23
N GLN A 74 8.18 -1.00 -24.84
CA GLN A 74 6.77 -1.37 -25.02
C GLN A 74 6.11 -1.73 -23.68
N ASN A 75 6.77 -2.53 -22.85
CA ASN A 75 6.25 -2.94 -21.55
C ASN A 75 6.10 -1.77 -20.58
N SER A 76 7.07 -0.85 -20.57
CA SER A 76 6.99 0.36 -19.73
C SER A 76 5.83 1.29 -20.12
N ALA A 77 5.36 1.23 -21.37
CA ALA A 77 4.16 1.95 -21.80
C ALA A 77 2.86 1.21 -21.46
N SER A 78 2.85 -0.13 -21.48
CA SER A 78 1.63 -0.94 -21.27
C SER A 78 1.34 -1.27 -19.80
N ILE A 79 2.37 -1.43 -18.96
CA ILE A 79 2.20 -1.71 -17.52
C ILE A 79 1.35 -0.63 -16.82
N PRO A 80 1.62 0.68 -16.97
CA PRO A 80 0.82 1.72 -16.30
C PRO A 80 -0.66 1.68 -16.70
N LEU A 81 -0.94 1.36 -17.96
CA LEU A 81 -2.30 1.20 -18.47
C LEU A 81 -3.00 0.03 -17.78
N LEU A 82 -2.37 -1.14 -17.71
CA LEU A 82 -2.92 -2.31 -17.03
C LEU A 82 -3.14 -2.03 -15.54
N THR A 83 -2.20 -1.37 -14.88
CA THR A 83 -2.34 -0.94 -13.48
C THR A 83 -3.53 0.00 -13.29
N ALA A 84 -3.71 0.97 -14.19
CA ALA A 84 -4.86 1.86 -14.14
C ALA A 84 -6.19 1.12 -14.33
N MET A 85 -6.24 0.14 -15.25
CA MET A 85 -7.43 -0.70 -15.45
C MET A 85 -7.76 -1.52 -14.20
N ILE A 86 -6.75 -2.16 -13.58
CA ILE A 86 -6.92 -2.91 -12.33
C ILE A 86 -7.42 -1.99 -11.21
N ALA A 87 -6.84 -0.80 -11.06
CA ALA A 87 -7.25 0.16 -10.05
C ALA A 87 -8.71 0.62 -10.22
N VAL A 88 -9.16 0.81 -11.47
CA VAL A 88 -10.57 1.14 -11.77
C VAL A 88 -11.49 -0.03 -11.41
N GLU A 89 -11.13 -1.25 -11.76
CA GLU A 89 -11.90 -2.45 -11.43
C GLU A 89 -11.99 -2.67 -9.92
N GLU A 90 -10.88 -2.52 -9.21
CA GLU A 90 -10.82 -2.58 -7.75
C GLU A 90 -11.68 -1.48 -7.10
N SER A 91 -11.62 -0.25 -7.62
CA SER A 91 -12.46 0.87 -7.17
C SER A 91 -13.95 0.58 -7.36
N ARG A 92 -14.35 0.01 -8.51
CA ARG A 92 -15.75 -0.39 -8.75
C ARG A 92 -16.22 -1.43 -7.74
N LYS A 93 -15.39 -2.45 -7.46
CA LYS A 93 -15.70 -3.47 -6.44
C LYS A 93 -15.80 -2.85 -5.04
N ALA A 94 -14.90 -1.93 -4.69
CA ALA A 94 -14.93 -1.23 -3.41
C ALA A 94 -16.20 -0.37 -3.27
N ILE A 95 -16.64 0.31 -4.34
CA ILE A 95 -17.90 1.08 -4.36
C ILE A 95 -19.10 0.14 -4.15
N GLN A 96 -19.11 -1.02 -4.81
CA GLN A 96 -20.19 -1.99 -4.62
C GLN A 96 -20.25 -2.51 -3.18
N GLN A 97 -19.10 -2.88 -2.61
CA GLN A 97 -19.01 -3.29 -1.21
C GLN A 97 -19.45 -2.16 -0.26
N ALA A 98 -19.08 -0.92 -0.55
CA ALA A 98 -19.50 0.24 0.23
C ALA A 98 -21.03 0.45 0.17
N ASN A 99 -21.67 0.19 -0.97
CA ASN A 99 -23.12 0.23 -1.09
C ASN A 99 -23.80 -0.85 -0.23
N ASP A 100 -23.27 -2.07 -0.21
CA ASP A 100 -23.81 -3.15 0.61
C ASP A 100 -23.68 -2.83 2.11
N VAL A 101 -22.51 -2.33 2.54
CA VAL A 101 -22.28 -1.87 3.92
C VAL A 101 -23.17 -0.67 4.28
N LYS A 102 -23.41 0.23 3.32
CA LYS A 102 -24.32 1.37 3.50
C LYS A 102 -25.75 0.89 3.75
N ALA A 103 -26.24 -0.10 3.01
CA ALA A 103 -27.57 -0.67 3.22
C ALA A 103 -27.73 -1.26 4.63
N LEU A 104 -26.74 -2.03 5.09
CA LEU A 104 -26.73 -2.58 6.45
C LEU A 104 -26.70 -1.48 7.52
N THR A 105 -25.91 -0.43 7.32
CA THR A 105 -25.80 0.69 8.27
C THR A 105 -27.10 1.47 8.37
N VAL A 106 -27.78 1.70 7.25
CA VAL A 106 -29.10 2.36 7.23
C VAL A 106 -30.11 1.53 8.03
N LEU A 107 -30.13 0.20 7.84
CA LEU A 107 -31.03 -0.68 8.59
C LEU A 107 -30.73 -0.66 10.10
N ALA A 108 -29.45 -0.74 10.48
CA ALA A 108 -29.03 -0.68 11.87
C ALA A 108 -29.40 0.65 12.54
N THR A 109 -29.26 1.77 11.83
CA THR A 109 -29.59 3.12 12.33
C THR A 109 -31.07 3.25 12.74
N VAL A 110 -31.96 2.54 12.04
CA VAL A 110 -33.38 2.49 12.36
C VAL A 110 -33.66 1.46 13.46
N TYR A 111 -33.04 0.27 13.36
CA TYR A 111 -33.34 -0.85 14.25
C TYR A 111 -32.82 -0.68 15.68
N ILE A 112 -31.62 -0.10 15.85
CA ILE A 112 -30.99 0.11 17.17
C ILE A 112 -31.86 0.96 18.11
N PRO A 113 -32.27 2.19 17.75
CA PRO A 113 -33.12 3.01 18.62
C PRO A 113 -34.48 2.36 18.86
N LEU A 114 -35.07 1.74 17.83
CA LEU A 114 -36.38 1.11 17.93
C LEU A 114 -36.35 -0.10 18.89
N SER A 115 -35.28 -0.88 18.83
CA SER A 115 -35.03 -2.01 19.73
C SER A 115 -34.74 -1.57 21.15
N PHE A 116 -34.05 -0.42 21.35
CA PHE A 116 -33.87 0.15 22.68
C PHE A 116 -35.21 0.53 23.31
N VAL A 117 -36.07 1.22 22.56
CA VAL A 117 -37.42 1.58 23.05
C VAL A 117 -38.23 0.30 23.33
N ALA A 118 -38.25 -0.66 22.41
CA ALA A 118 -38.92 -1.95 22.64
C ALA A 118 -38.38 -2.70 23.87
N GLY A 119 -37.08 -2.64 24.15
CA GLY A 119 -36.46 -3.25 25.33
C GLY A 119 -36.85 -2.54 26.63
N VAL A 120 -36.85 -1.20 26.64
CA VAL A 120 -37.24 -0.39 27.82
C VAL A 120 -38.70 -0.62 28.17
N PHE A 121 -39.60 -0.67 27.19
CA PHE A 121 -41.02 -0.93 27.40
C PHE A 121 -41.36 -2.42 27.59
N GLY A 122 -40.51 -3.33 27.11
CA GLY A 122 -40.66 -4.77 27.32
C GLY A 122 -40.15 -5.24 28.69
N MET A 123 -39.21 -4.52 29.29
CA MET A 123 -38.91 -4.65 30.72
C MET A 123 -40.11 -4.13 31.49
N ASN A 124 -40.64 -4.95 32.40
CA ASN A 124 -41.80 -4.59 33.23
C ASN A 124 -41.38 -3.50 34.25
N VAL A 125 -41.29 -2.25 33.80
CA VAL A 125 -40.85 -1.11 34.60
C VAL A 125 -41.94 -0.78 35.62
N SER A 126 -41.71 -1.14 36.88
CA SER A 126 -42.62 -0.92 38.01
C SER A 126 -43.06 0.54 38.16
N GLU A 127 -42.28 1.51 37.68
CA GLU A 127 -42.59 2.95 37.70
C GLU A 127 -43.66 3.36 36.67
N LEU A 128 -43.83 2.61 35.57
CA LEU A 128 -44.91 2.81 34.60
C LEU A 128 -46.22 2.10 35.00
N ASN A 129 -46.15 1.11 35.88
CA ASN A 129 -47.28 0.34 36.37
C ASN A 129 -47.81 0.83 37.73
N SER A 130 -47.23 1.92 38.26
CA SER A 130 -47.67 2.54 39.52
C SER A 130 -48.88 3.44 39.29
N GLY A 131 -50.01 2.85 38.88
CA GLY A 131 -51.34 3.47 38.94
C GLY A 131 -51.77 4.37 37.77
N ILE A 132 -51.01 4.42 36.67
CA ILE A 132 -51.42 5.09 35.43
C ILE A 132 -51.36 4.05 34.32
N ASP A 133 -52.50 3.70 33.73
CA ASP A 133 -52.53 2.87 32.53
C ASP A 133 -51.68 3.54 31.45
N VAL A 134 -50.44 3.08 31.29
CA VAL A 134 -49.55 3.54 30.23
C VAL A 134 -50.11 3.04 28.91
N ASP A 135 -50.87 3.90 28.27
CA ASP A 135 -51.50 3.63 27.00
C ASP A 135 -50.43 3.25 25.96
N ILE A 136 -50.73 2.27 25.11
CA ILE A 136 -49.84 1.81 24.02
C ILE A 136 -49.41 2.99 23.12
N TRP A 137 -50.19 4.07 23.17
CA TRP A 137 -49.93 5.37 22.55
C TRP A 137 -48.63 6.05 23.02
N LEU A 138 -48.23 5.90 24.28
CA LEU A 138 -47.00 6.52 24.80
C LEU A 138 -45.74 5.88 24.18
N TYR A 139 -45.80 4.59 23.86
CA TYR A 139 -44.75 3.90 23.12
C TYR A 139 -44.55 4.51 21.72
N PHE A 140 -45.65 4.76 20.99
CA PHE A 140 -45.59 5.42 19.69
C PHE A 140 -45.11 6.89 19.82
N ALA A 141 -45.55 7.59 20.86
CA ALA A 141 -45.17 8.98 21.11
C ALA A 141 -43.67 9.17 21.37
N ILE A 142 -42.97 8.15 21.91
CA ILE A 142 -41.52 8.23 22.18
C ILE A 142 -40.70 7.58 21.05
N SER A 143 -41.14 6.44 20.51
CA SER A 143 -40.39 5.72 19.46
C SER A 143 -40.26 6.51 18.16
N ILE A 144 -41.31 7.21 17.72
CA ILE A 144 -41.30 8.02 16.50
C ILE A 144 -40.27 9.16 16.58
N PRO A 145 -40.30 10.06 17.58
CA PRO A 145 -39.31 11.14 17.65
C PRO A 145 -37.89 10.64 17.85
N VAL A 146 -37.68 9.54 18.58
CA VAL A 146 -36.33 8.95 18.73
C VAL A 146 -35.81 8.41 17.39
N THR A 147 -36.67 7.75 16.61
CA THR A 147 -36.30 7.23 15.28
C THR A 147 -36.03 8.37 14.30
N VAL A 148 -36.86 9.42 14.31
CA VAL A 148 -36.65 10.63 13.51
C VAL A 148 -35.36 11.34 13.90
N ALA A 149 -35.06 11.47 15.21
CA ALA A 149 -33.82 12.06 15.68
C ALA A 149 -32.58 11.27 15.23
N SER A 150 -32.64 9.92 15.27
CA SER A 150 -31.58 9.05 14.75
C SER A 150 -31.36 9.26 13.25
N MET A 151 -32.44 9.34 12.47
CA MET A 151 -32.39 9.57 11.02
C MET A 151 -31.78 10.95 10.70
N VAL A 152 -32.17 12.00 11.43
CA VAL A 152 -31.62 13.35 11.28
C VAL A 152 -30.14 13.42 11.67
N LEU A 153 -29.72 12.68 12.70
CA LEU A 153 -28.32 12.58 13.11
C LEU A 153 -27.44 12.00 12.01
N VAL A 154 -27.91 10.95 11.32
CA VAL A 154 -27.18 10.37 10.18
C VAL A 154 -27.16 11.32 8.99
N TRP A 155 -28.27 12.03 8.73
CA TRP A 155 -28.31 12.98 7.61
C TRP A 155 -27.42 14.21 7.85
N LYS A 156 -27.28 14.65 9.10
CA LYS A 156 -26.38 15.75 9.49
C LYS A 156 -24.99 15.26 9.93
N TRP A 157 -24.65 13.99 9.71
CA TRP A 157 -23.37 13.40 10.11
C TRP A 157 -22.17 14.16 9.53
N GLU A 158 -22.28 14.67 8.29
CA GLU A 158 -21.24 15.51 7.68
C GLU A 158 -21.04 16.85 8.40
N TRP A 159 -22.10 17.47 8.91
CA TRP A 159 -22.00 18.70 9.69
C TRP A 159 -21.40 18.44 11.09
N LEU A 160 -21.78 17.32 11.71
CA LEU A 160 -21.30 16.90 13.03
C LEU A 160 -19.81 16.53 13.01
N THR A 161 -19.37 15.75 12.01
CA THR A 161 -17.97 15.36 11.84
C THR A 161 -17.06 16.55 11.53
N ARG A 162 -17.52 17.51 10.72
CA ARG A 162 -16.80 18.79 10.50
C ARG A 162 -16.62 19.58 11.79
N LYS A 163 -17.61 19.57 12.68
CA LYS A 163 -17.53 20.28 13.98
C LYS A 163 -16.59 19.59 14.98
N VAL A 164 -16.51 18.25 14.93
CA VAL A 164 -15.60 17.45 15.76
C VAL A 164 -14.13 17.55 15.28
N GLN A 165 -13.88 17.78 13.99
CA GLN A 165 -12.52 18.02 13.48
C GLN A 165 -11.87 19.28 14.08
N ASN A 166 -12.66 20.31 14.40
CA ASN A 166 -12.14 21.50 15.11
C ASN A 166 -11.75 21.21 16.58
N PHE A 167 -12.17 20.08 17.15
CA PHE A 167 -11.84 19.68 18.52
C PHE A 167 -10.75 18.60 18.60
N ARG A 168 -10.33 18.02 17.46
CA ARG A 168 -9.34 16.95 17.45
C ARG A 168 -7.95 17.51 17.18
N ILE A 169 -7.32 17.89 18.28
CA ILE A 169 -5.86 17.89 18.51
C ILE A 169 -5.12 18.94 17.68
N ARG A 170 -4.86 20.08 18.33
CA ARG A 170 -3.69 20.91 18.05
C ARG A 170 -2.46 19.99 18.23
N PRO A 171 -1.73 19.60 17.17
CA PRO A 171 -0.47 18.90 17.38
C PRO A 171 0.45 19.87 18.09
N ASN A 172 0.80 19.58 19.34
CA ASN A 172 1.90 20.25 20.03
C ASN A 172 3.20 19.80 19.35
N ASN A 173 3.49 20.39 18.21
CA ASN A 173 4.83 20.46 17.66
C ASN A 173 5.58 21.43 18.57
N SER A 174 6.22 20.87 19.58
CA SER A 174 7.38 21.47 20.23
C SER A 174 8.57 20.62 19.82
N SER A 175 8.97 20.71 18.55
CA SER A 175 10.27 20.20 18.12
C SER A 175 11.35 21.20 18.56
N PRO A 176 12.30 20.83 19.43
CA PRO A 176 13.51 21.62 19.60
C PRO A 176 14.33 21.46 18.33
N ARG A 177 14.30 22.49 17.48
CA ARG A 177 15.16 22.62 16.30
C ARG A 177 16.60 22.84 16.79
N LYS A 178 17.27 21.78 17.24
CA LYS A 178 18.73 21.77 17.44
C LYS A 178 19.41 21.25 16.17
N THR A 179 19.70 22.20 15.30
CA THR A 179 21.02 22.40 14.68
C THR A 179 21.80 21.15 14.24
N VAL A 180 21.26 20.39 13.29
CA VAL A 180 22.05 19.38 12.55
C VAL A 180 23.14 20.05 11.68
N SER A 181 22.98 21.34 11.35
CA SER A 181 23.97 22.12 10.61
C SER A 181 25.27 22.40 11.38
N GLU A 182 25.25 22.40 12.72
CA GLU A 182 26.48 22.58 13.52
C GLU A 182 27.29 21.29 13.63
N ALA A 183 26.64 20.13 13.66
CA ALA A 183 27.33 18.85 13.67
C ALA A 183 28.06 18.59 12.33
N LEU A 184 27.44 18.93 11.20
CA LEU A 184 28.06 18.80 9.88
C LEU A 184 29.25 19.77 9.67
N PHE A 185 29.18 20.98 10.24
CA PHE A 185 30.28 21.94 10.16
C PHE A 185 31.48 21.57 11.07
N SER A 186 31.24 20.84 12.16
CA SER A 186 32.29 20.35 13.05
C SER A 186 33.06 19.16 12.45
N VAL A 187 32.37 18.23 11.78
CA VAL A 187 33.00 17.06 11.14
C VAL A 187 33.89 17.46 9.96
N GLY A 188 33.51 18.46 9.16
CA GLY A 188 34.32 18.95 8.03
C GLY A 188 35.68 19.55 8.41
N LYS A 189 35.86 20.01 9.65
CA LYS A 189 37.13 20.58 10.13
C LYS A 189 38.09 19.56 10.73
N MET A 190 37.65 18.33 11.02
CA MET A 190 38.50 17.30 11.62
C MET A 190 39.28 16.47 10.58
N THR A 191 38.93 16.54 9.29
CA THR A 191 39.59 15.77 8.23
C THR A 191 40.60 16.57 7.40
N ALA A 192 40.68 17.89 7.58
CA ALA A 192 41.59 18.77 6.84
C ALA A 192 43.03 18.83 7.39
N GLY A 193 43.35 18.04 8.42
CA GLY A 193 44.64 18.07 9.11
C GLY A 193 45.68 17.02 8.68
N ILE A 194 45.35 16.10 7.76
CA ILE A 194 46.25 15.00 7.42
C ILE A 194 46.52 15.00 5.91
N GLY A 195 47.76 15.37 5.55
CA GLY A 195 48.35 15.06 4.26
C GLY A 195 48.56 16.26 3.33
N LYS A 196 49.58 17.08 3.64
CA LYS A 196 50.21 17.97 2.66
C LYS A 196 51.10 17.10 1.75
N PRO A 197 50.82 16.94 0.45
CA PRO A 197 51.81 16.38 -0.47
C PRO A 197 52.93 17.42 -0.68
N ARG A 198 54.17 16.93 -0.71
CA ARG A 198 55.38 17.72 -0.93
C ARG A 198 55.40 18.21 -2.37
N ASP A 199 55.61 19.50 -2.55
CA ASP A 199 55.76 20.13 -3.86
C ASP A 199 57.07 19.64 -4.50
N VAL A 200 56.96 18.93 -5.62
CA VAL A 200 58.10 18.57 -6.48
C VAL A 200 58.40 19.78 -7.36
N GLN A 201 59.50 20.47 -7.07
CA GLN A 201 60.07 21.48 -7.95
C GLN A 201 60.53 20.82 -9.26
N ILE A 202 59.84 21.12 -10.35
CA ILE A 202 60.37 20.88 -11.70
C ILE A 202 61.05 22.18 -12.11
N GLY A 203 62.39 22.14 -12.09
CA GLY A 203 63.23 23.21 -12.60
C GLY A 203 62.98 23.42 -14.09
N HIS A 204 62.69 24.67 -14.44
CA HIS A 204 62.69 25.15 -15.81
C HIS A 204 63.90 26.06 -15.97
N ASP A 205 65.07 25.44 -16.03
CA ASP A 205 66.26 26.03 -16.62
C ASP A 205 66.67 25.13 -17.76
N LEU A 206 66.60 25.66 -18.98
CA LEU A 206 67.73 25.77 -19.91
C LEU A 206 67.19 26.25 -21.26
N GLU A 207 67.29 27.55 -21.46
CA GLU A 207 67.37 28.19 -22.78
C GLU A 207 68.84 28.18 -23.22
N LYS A 208 69.16 27.50 -24.33
CA LYS A 208 70.01 27.94 -25.46
C LYS A 208 70.44 26.77 -26.34
#